data_AF-A0A2N5HC57-F1
#
_entry.id   AF-A0A2N5HC57-F1
#
_cell.length_a   1.000
_cell.length_b   1.000
_cell.length_c   1.000
_cell.angle_alpha   90.00
_cell.angle_beta   90.00
_cell.angle_gamma   90.00
#
_symmetry.space_group_name_H-M   'P 1'
#
loop_
_entity.id
_entity.type
_entity.pdbx_description
1 polymer ?
#
loop_
_entity_poly.entity_id
_entity_poly.type
_entity_poly.pdbx_seq_one_letter_code
_entity_poly.pdbx_strand_id
1 'polypeptide(L)'
;MRKITLSNGTMVEVECLSCALTSGMVEPDGGVVVETEHFHAHQDVAYPIKGLIILASKRHIYCFDELTEEEKIDYINLLTKIRKAQREVLGIEHVYYFYNEDTTHHFHMWMVPRYDWMNEFGRSVESLRPVLRHARNQMSDKENVKEVLDAINRLKNAFREAR
;
A
#
# COMPACT_ATOMS: atom_id res chain seq x y z
N MET A 1 13.39 8.16 16.77
CA MET A 1 13.31 6.86 16.08
C MET A 1 12.06 6.11 16.55
N ARG A 2 11.37 5.39 15.66
CA ARG A 2 10.14 4.62 15.94
C ARG A 2 10.43 3.13 15.78
N LYS A 3 9.90 2.31 16.70
CA LYS A 3 9.95 0.84 16.62
C LYS A 3 8.69 0.32 15.94
N ILE A 4 8.85 -0.43 14.85
CA ILE A 4 7.74 -0.95 14.06
C ILE A 4 7.94 -2.45 13.87
N THR A 5 6.89 -3.23 14.11
CA THR A 5 6.85 -4.66 13.82
C THR A 5 6.23 -4.86 12.44
N LEU A 6 7.00 -5.45 11.53
CA LEU A 6 6.54 -5.86 10.19
C LEU A 6 5.65 -7.11 10.30
N SER A 7 4.92 -7.43 9.23
CA SER A 7 3.98 -8.57 9.20
C SER A 7 4.67 -9.91 9.44
N ASN A 8 5.92 -10.03 9.02
CA ASN A 8 6.77 -11.19 9.27
C ASN A 8 7.33 -11.28 10.71
N GLY A 9 6.99 -10.35 11.60
CA GLY A 9 7.43 -10.32 13.00
C GLY A 9 8.77 -9.61 13.23
N THR A 10 9.46 -9.18 12.18
CA THR A 10 10.72 -8.43 12.30
C THR A 10 10.46 -7.06 12.91
N MET A 11 11.29 -6.64 13.87
CA MET A 11 11.26 -5.28 14.40
C MET A 11 12.32 -4.42 13.70
N VAL A 12 11.89 -3.28 13.19
CA VAL A 12 12.75 -2.25 12.60
C VAL A 12 12.68 -0.98 13.43
N GLU A 13 13.81 -0.31 13.60
CA GLU A 13 13.91 0.97 14.27
C GLU A 13 14.39 2.03 13.29
N VAL A 14 13.49 2.92 12.89
CA VAL A 14 13.73 3.89 11.81
C VAL A 14 13.16 5.26 12.19
N GLU A 15 13.73 6.33 11.64
CA GLU A 15 13.15 7.68 11.80
C GLU A 15 11.87 7.84 10.98
N CYS A 16 11.87 7.32 9.75
CA CYS A 16 10.71 7.28 8.86
C CYS A 16 10.66 5.94 8.12
N LEU A 17 9.55 5.19 8.27
CA LEU A 17 9.37 3.90 7.61
C LEU A 17 9.26 4.04 6.09
N SER A 18 8.50 5.01 5.61
CA SER A 18 8.34 5.23 4.17
C SER A 18 9.68 5.57 3.51
N CYS A 19 10.52 6.41 4.11
CA CYS A 19 11.89 6.65 3.62
C CYS A 19 12.73 5.37 3.63
N ALA A 20 12.63 4.55 4.68
CA ALA A 20 13.38 3.30 4.76
C ALA A 20 12.94 2.31 3.66
N LEU A 21 11.64 2.27 3.34
CA LEU A 21 11.08 1.47 2.26
C LEU A 21 11.48 2.01 0.87
N THR A 22 11.36 3.31 0.64
CA THR A 22 11.63 3.93 -0.66
C THR A 22 13.11 3.98 -1.01
N SER A 23 13.99 3.97 0.00
CA SER A 23 15.44 3.87 -0.17
C SER A 23 15.96 2.43 -0.26
N GLY A 24 15.12 1.42 -0.04
CA GLY A 24 15.51 0.02 -0.01
C GLY A 24 16.24 -0.42 1.26
N MET A 25 16.30 0.42 2.30
CA MET A 25 16.83 0.04 3.62
C MET A 25 15.96 -1.02 4.31
N VAL A 26 14.66 -0.98 4.06
CA VAL A 26 13.70 -2.01 4.46
C VAL A 26 13.00 -2.49 3.20
N GLU A 27 13.02 -3.80 2.94
CA GLU A 27 12.24 -4.37 1.85
C GLU A 27 10.87 -4.80 2.38
N PRO A 28 9.76 -4.37 1.74
CA PRO A 28 8.45 -4.85 2.11
C PRO A 28 8.32 -6.33 1.73
N ASP A 29 7.52 -7.08 2.50
CA ASP A 29 7.19 -8.46 2.17
C ASP A 29 6.51 -8.50 0.79
N GLY A 30 7.06 -9.30 -0.13
CA GLY A 30 6.61 -9.32 -1.52
C GLY A 30 7.20 -8.22 -2.40
N GLY A 31 8.01 -7.30 -1.87
CA GLY A 31 8.81 -6.30 -2.58
C GLY A 31 8.03 -5.18 -3.28
N VAL A 32 8.76 -4.32 -4.00
CA VAL A 32 8.20 -3.19 -4.75
C VAL A 32 7.31 -3.65 -5.90
N VAL A 33 6.04 -3.25 -5.92
CA VAL A 33 5.09 -3.60 -6.99
C VAL A 33 5.42 -2.83 -8.27
N VAL A 34 5.58 -1.51 -8.14
CA VAL A 34 5.93 -0.60 -9.23
C VAL A 34 6.56 0.66 -8.64
N GLU A 35 7.47 1.26 -9.38
CA GLU A 35 8.07 2.54 -9.04
C GLU A 35 8.28 3.38 -10.29
N THR A 36 8.32 4.69 -10.07
CA THR A 36 8.62 5.73 -11.05
C THR A 36 9.80 6.55 -10.54
N GLU A 37 10.10 7.68 -11.18
CA GLU A 37 11.12 8.60 -10.68
C GLU A 37 10.74 9.17 -9.31
N HIS A 38 9.47 9.52 -9.10
CA HIS A 38 9.03 10.23 -7.89
C HIS A 38 8.29 9.37 -6.87
N PHE A 39 7.77 8.20 -7.26
CA PHE A 39 6.90 7.39 -6.40
C PHE A 39 7.30 5.92 -6.36
N HIS A 40 6.85 5.28 -5.29
CA HIS A 40 7.06 3.89 -4.98
C HIS A 40 5.75 3.28 -4.48
N ALA A 41 5.36 2.13 -5.03
CA ALA A 41 4.17 1.40 -4.62
C ALA A 41 4.50 -0.02 -4.16
N HIS A 42 3.97 -0.42 -3.01
CA HIS A 42 4.19 -1.73 -2.40
C HIS A 42 2.95 -2.18 -1.63
N GLN A 43 2.90 -3.45 -1.24
CA GLN A 43 1.89 -3.95 -0.30
C GLN A 43 2.15 -3.41 1.10
N ASP A 44 1.09 -3.07 1.83
CA ASP A 44 1.24 -2.68 3.24
C ASP A 44 1.89 -3.80 4.07
N VAL A 45 2.91 -3.43 4.83
CA VAL A 45 3.75 -4.35 5.61
C VAL A 45 3.14 -4.79 6.94
N ALA A 46 1.95 -4.31 7.31
CA ALA A 46 1.27 -4.62 8.57
C ALA A 46 -0.12 -5.25 8.37
N TYR A 47 -0.75 -5.03 7.21
CA TYR A 47 -2.11 -5.47 6.91
C TYR A 47 -2.12 -6.42 5.70
N PRO A 48 -2.29 -7.74 5.92
CA PRO A 48 -2.25 -8.75 4.85
C PRO A 48 -3.57 -8.80 4.07
N ILE A 49 -3.96 -7.68 3.46
CA ILE A 49 -5.15 -7.59 2.60
C ILE A 49 -4.68 -7.72 1.15
N LYS A 50 -5.20 -8.73 0.45
CA LYS A 50 -4.90 -9.01 -0.95
C LYS A 50 -5.10 -7.77 -1.81
N GLY A 51 -4.03 -7.28 -2.43
CA GLY A 51 -4.06 -6.15 -3.36
C GLY A 51 -4.16 -4.78 -2.69
N LEU A 52 -3.95 -4.67 -1.36
CA LEU A 52 -3.81 -3.39 -0.69
C LEU A 52 -2.46 -2.78 -1.06
N ILE A 53 -2.50 -1.59 -1.67
CA ILE A 53 -1.29 -0.90 -2.12
C ILE A 53 -1.11 0.40 -1.34
N ILE A 54 0.12 0.61 -0.86
CA ILE A 54 0.61 1.90 -0.37
C ILE A 54 1.39 2.56 -1.49
N LEU A 55 0.93 3.72 -1.94
CA LEU A 55 1.62 4.59 -2.89
C LEU A 55 2.28 5.74 -2.12
N ALA A 56 3.60 5.69 -1.98
CA ALA A 56 4.38 6.66 -1.22
C ALA A 56 5.29 7.48 -2.14
N SER A 57 5.50 8.76 -1.81
CA SER A 57 6.51 9.58 -2.48
C SER A 57 7.91 9.06 -2.13
N LYS A 58 8.87 9.19 -3.05
CA LYS A 58 10.28 8.91 -2.75
C LYS A 58 10.90 10.05 -1.94
N ARG A 59 10.60 11.28 -2.32
CA ARG A 59 10.97 12.49 -1.56
C ARG A 59 10.13 12.58 -0.29
N HIS A 60 10.79 12.94 0.82
CA HIS A 60 10.11 13.15 2.10
C HIS A 60 9.31 14.46 2.05
N ILE A 61 7.99 14.32 2.02
CA ILE A 61 6.99 15.38 2.14
C ILE A 61 5.85 14.88 3.03
N TYR A 62 5.00 15.77 3.51
CA TYR A 62 3.88 15.44 4.39
C TYR A 62 2.54 15.54 3.64
N CYS A 63 2.37 16.59 2.83
CA CYS A 63 1.08 16.93 2.23
C CYS A 63 1.12 17.16 0.71
N PHE A 64 -0.08 17.24 0.11
CA PHE A 64 -0.24 17.36 -1.34
C PHE A 64 0.30 18.67 -1.92
N ASP A 65 0.27 19.76 -1.15
CA ASP A 65 0.72 21.09 -1.59
C ASP A 65 2.25 21.22 -1.63
N GLU A 66 2.99 20.26 -1.07
CA GLU A 66 4.45 20.15 -1.19
C GLU A 66 4.90 19.48 -2.49
N LEU A 67 3.99 18.89 -3.27
CA LEU A 67 4.32 18.24 -4.54
C LEU A 67 4.70 19.27 -5.62
N THR A 68 5.75 18.97 -6.38
CA THR A 68 6.05 19.70 -7.61
C THR A 68 5.05 19.34 -8.71
N GLU A 69 4.98 20.14 -9.79
CA GLU A 69 4.09 19.83 -10.93
C GLU A 69 4.41 18.47 -11.58
N GLU A 70 5.71 18.12 -11.68
CA GLU A 70 6.15 16.82 -12.20
C GLU A 70 5.68 15.67 -11.29
N GLU A 71 5.82 15.83 -9.96
CA GLU A 71 5.36 14.84 -9.00
C GLU A 71 3.83 14.71 -8.99
N LYS A 72 3.08 15.79 -9.18
CA LYS A 72 1.60 15.73 -9.30
C LYS A 72 1.17 14.88 -10.49
N ILE A 73 1.80 15.09 -11.65
CA ILE A 73 1.52 14.35 -12.88
C ILE A 73 1.91 12.88 -12.72
N ASP A 74 3.09 12.61 -12.17
CA ASP A 74 3.54 11.23 -11.92
C ASP A 74 2.63 10.50 -10.93
N TYR A 75 2.26 11.18 -9.82
CA TYR A 75 1.35 10.64 -8.81
C TYR A 75 0.02 10.17 -9.40
N ILE A 76 -0.69 11.03 -10.13
CA ILE A 76 -2.02 10.68 -10.65
C ILE A 76 -1.93 9.60 -11.75
N ASN A 77 -0.88 9.64 -12.58
CA ASN A 77 -0.65 8.63 -13.59
C ASN A 77 -0.34 7.27 -12.96
N LEU A 78 0.48 7.23 -11.92
CA LEU A 78 0.81 5.97 -11.24
C LEU A 78 -0.40 5.44 -10.47
N LEU A 79 -1.12 6.29 -9.73
CA LEU A 79 -2.32 5.93 -8.97
C LEU A 79 -3.38 5.27 -9.87
N THR A 80 -3.65 5.88 -11.03
CA THR A 80 -4.64 5.36 -11.98
C THR A 80 -4.19 4.05 -12.63
N LYS A 81 -2.90 3.91 -12.96
CA LYS A 81 -2.33 2.65 -13.46
C LYS A 81 -2.44 1.52 -12.44
N ILE A 82 -2.12 1.78 -11.15
CA ILE A 82 -2.29 0.80 -10.06
C ILE A 82 -3.75 0.41 -9.93
N ARG A 83 -4.67 1.38 -9.91
CA ARG A 83 -6.10 1.08 -9.79
C ARG A 83 -6.59 0.23 -10.96
N LYS A 84 -6.15 0.51 -12.19
CA LYS A 84 -6.47 -0.28 -13.38
C LYS A 84 -5.95 -1.72 -13.24
N ALA A 85 -4.68 -1.89 -12.85
CA ALA A 85 -4.09 -3.22 -12.63
C ALA A 85 -4.81 -4.01 -11.53
N GLN A 86 -5.18 -3.39 -10.41
CA GLN A 86 -6.00 -4.04 -9.37
C GLN A 86 -7.33 -4.59 -9.94
N ARG A 87 -7.97 -3.87 -10.86
CA ARG A 87 -9.21 -4.33 -11.50
C ARG A 87 -8.97 -5.47 -12.47
N GLU A 88 -8.07 -5.28 -13.43
CA GLU A 88 -7.86 -6.21 -14.54
C GLU A 88 -7.14 -7.48 -14.13
N VAL A 89 -6.13 -7.34 -13.26
CA VAL A 89 -5.27 -8.45 -12.86
C VAL A 89 -5.86 -9.22 -11.69
N LEU A 90 -6.45 -8.53 -10.70
CA LEU A 90 -6.90 -9.15 -9.46
C LEU A 90 -8.43 -9.25 -9.33
N GLY A 91 -9.20 -8.69 -10.26
CA GLY A 91 -10.66 -8.68 -10.18
C GLY A 91 -11.20 -7.79 -9.07
N ILE A 92 -10.43 -6.81 -8.59
CA ILE A 92 -10.87 -5.92 -7.49
C ILE A 92 -11.84 -4.87 -8.05
N GLU A 93 -13.11 -4.99 -7.66
CA GLU A 93 -14.19 -4.12 -8.12
C GLU A 93 -14.13 -2.72 -7.49
N HIS A 94 -13.93 -2.67 -6.17
CA HIS A 94 -13.98 -1.44 -5.38
C HIS A 94 -12.72 -1.26 -4.55
N VAL A 95 -12.27 -0.01 -4.44
CA VAL A 95 -11.09 0.40 -3.68
C VAL A 95 -11.45 1.66 -2.90
N TYR A 96 -11.15 1.68 -1.62
CA TYR A 96 -11.23 2.86 -0.78
C TYR A 96 -9.86 3.51 -0.73
N TYR A 97 -9.84 4.83 -0.91
CA TYR A 97 -8.63 5.64 -0.78
C TYR A 97 -8.63 6.27 0.60
N PHE A 98 -7.55 6.07 1.35
CA PHE A 98 -7.41 6.65 2.68
C PHE A 98 -6.11 7.43 2.78
N TYR A 99 -6.26 8.66 3.27
CA TYR A 99 -5.19 9.61 3.44
C TYR A 99 -5.57 10.61 4.53
N ASN A 100 -4.63 10.90 5.42
CA ASN A 100 -4.85 11.82 6.53
C ASN A 100 -3.55 12.56 6.87
N GLU A 101 -3.63 13.89 6.95
CA GLU A 101 -2.51 14.80 7.20
C GLU A 101 -2.39 15.23 8.67
N ASP A 102 -3.29 14.77 9.54
CA ASP A 102 -3.27 15.02 10.99
C ASP A 102 -2.17 14.21 11.72
N THR A 103 -1.11 13.86 10.99
CA THR A 103 0.02 13.07 11.48
C THR A 103 1.32 13.57 10.84
N THR A 104 2.45 13.36 11.51
CA THR A 104 3.78 13.68 10.97
C THR A 104 4.36 12.56 10.10
N HIS A 105 3.52 11.73 9.50
CA HIS A 105 3.99 10.66 8.64
C HIS A 105 4.31 11.21 7.25
N HIS A 106 5.35 10.64 6.64
CA HIS A 106 5.67 10.81 5.23
C HIS A 106 4.43 10.52 4.37
N PHE A 107 4.13 11.38 3.41
CA PHE A 107 3.12 11.23 2.39
C PHE A 107 3.03 9.81 1.79
N HIS A 108 1.87 9.21 1.97
CA HIS A 108 1.51 7.96 1.32
C HIS A 108 -0.02 7.83 1.22
N MET A 109 -0.49 7.28 0.11
CA MET A 109 -1.91 7.00 -0.13
C MET A 109 -2.18 5.52 0.05
N TRP A 110 -3.19 5.18 0.85
CA TRP A 110 -3.66 3.81 0.97
C TRP A 110 -4.73 3.53 -0.08
N MET A 111 -4.52 2.49 -0.87
CA MET A 111 -5.50 1.96 -1.81
C MET A 111 -6.00 0.62 -1.27
N VAL A 112 -7.11 0.64 -0.54
CA VAL A 112 -7.64 -0.51 0.21
C VAL A 112 -8.78 -1.18 -0.58
N PRO A 113 -8.57 -2.38 -1.14
CA PRO A 113 -9.61 -3.16 -1.81
C PRO A 113 -10.78 -3.43 -0.88
N ARG A 114 -11.99 -3.50 -1.45
CA ARG A 114 -13.20 -3.90 -0.73
C ARG A 114 -13.63 -5.28 -1.20
N TYR A 115 -13.68 -6.20 -0.26
CA TYR A 115 -14.14 -7.59 -0.44
C TYR A 115 -15.41 -7.83 0.37
N ASP A 116 -16.17 -8.87 0.01
CA ASP A 116 -17.48 -9.17 0.61
C ASP A 116 -17.42 -9.38 2.12
N TRP A 117 -16.38 -10.05 2.62
CA TRP A 117 -16.19 -10.26 4.06
C TRP A 117 -16.12 -8.95 4.83
N MET A 118 -15.67 -7.86 4.21
CA MET A 118 -15.55 -6.55 4.86
C MET A 118 -16.91 -5.88 5.09
N ASN A 119 -17.98 -6.36 4.45
CA ASN A 119 -19.32 -5.79 4.60
C ASN A 119 -19.89 -5.99 6.01
N GLU A 120 -19.37 -6.96 6.78
CA GLU A 120 -19.74 -7.17 8.19
C GLU A 120 -19.38 -5.97 9.08
N PHE A 121 -18.37 -5.20 8.68
CA PHE A 121 -17.95 -3.96 9.37
C PHE A 121 -18.65 -2.71 8.83
N GLY A 122 -19.56 -2.87 7.87
CA GLY A 122 -20.23 -1.77 7.17
C GLY A 122 -19.46 -1.27 5.95
N ARG A 123 -20.03 -0.25 5.30
CA ARG A 123 -19.52 0.36 4.05
C ARG A 123 -19.15 1.83 4.20
N SER A 124 -19.35 2.45 5.36
CA SER A 124 -18.96 3.84 5.62
C SER A 124 -17.45 3.97 5.81
N VAL A 125 -16.96 5.21 5.87
CA VAL A 125 -15.56 5.53 6.22
C VAL A 125 -15.14 4.93 7.57
N GLU A 126 -16.08 4.80 8.51
CA GLU A 126 -15.84 4.25 9.85
C GLU A 126 -15.48 2.76 9.82
N SER A 127 -15.87 2.04 8.76
CA SER A 127 -15.61 0.61 8.59
C SER A 127 -14.13 0.28 8.36
N LEU A 128 -13.31 1.25 7.93
CA LEU A 128 -11.93 1.00 7.53
C LEU A 128 -11.08 0.47 8.70
N ARG A 129 -11.15 1.12 9.85
CA ARG A 129 -10.31 0.76 11.01
C ARG A 129 -10.64 -0.65 11.56
N PRO A 130 -11.91 -1.04 11.73
CA PRO A 130 -12.27 -2.42 12.07
C PRO A 130 -11.75 -3.45 11.05
N VAL A 131 -11.90 -3.19 9.74
CA VAL A 131 -11.41 -4.07 8.67
C VAL A 131 -9.90 -4.29 8.76
N LEU A 132 -9.12 -3.22 8.89
CA LEU A 132 -7.66 -3.30 9.02
C LEU A 132 -7.26 -4.10 10.27
N ARG A 133 -7.95 -3.88 11.40
CA ARG A 133 -7.70 -4.64 12.63
C ARG A 133 -8.03 -6.12 12.48
N HIS A 134 -9.14 -6.45 11.83
CA HIS A 134 -9.51 -7.84 11.54
C HIS A 134 -8.42 -8.51 10.69
N ALA A 135 -8.03 -7.90 9.57
CA ALA A 135 -7.00 -8.44 8.69
C ALA A 135 -5.68 -8.70 9.45
N ARG A 136 -5.22 -7.73 10.23
CA ARG A 136 -4.00 -7.88 11.03
C ARG A 136 -4.07 -9.03 12.03
N ASN A 137 -5.18 -9.11 12.77
CA ASN A 137 -5.28 -10.01 13.92
C ASN A 137 -5.74 -11.42 13.55
N GLN A 138 -6.44 -11.60 12.42
CA GLN A 138 -7.13 -12.85 12.08
C GLN A 138 -6.72 -13.42 10.71
N MET A 139 -6.05 -12.65 9.85
CA MET A 139 -5.70 -13.07 8.48
C MET A 139 -4.19 -13.14 8.24
N SER A 140 -3.40 -13.39 9.29
CA SER A 140 -1.93 -13.54 9.18
C SER A 140 -1.50 -15.00 9.06
N ASP A 141 -2.41 -15.91 8.71
CA ASP A 141 -2.10 -17.31 8.46
C ASP A 141 -1.33 -17.49 7.13
N LYS A 142 -0.68 -18.65 6.97
CA LYS A 142 0.19 -18.93 5.82
C LYS A 142 -0.56 -18.93 4.48
N GLU A 143 -1.84 -19.28 4.47
CA GLU A 143 -2.63 -19.35 3.26
C GLU A 143 -2.98 -17.95 2.77
N ASN A 144 -3.51 -17.09 3.65
CA ASN A 144 -3.80 -15.71 3.28
C ASN A 144 -2.54 -14.91 2.92
N VAL A 145 -1.45 -15.07 3.67
CA VAL A 145 -0.17 -14.42 3.33
C VAL A 145 0.33 -14.86 1.95
N LYS A 146 0.19 -16.14 1.61
CA LYS A 146 0.53 -16.63 0.27
C LYS A 146 -0.33 -15.99 -0.81
N GLU A 147 -1.64 -15.86 -0.59
CA GLU A 147 -2.52 -15.16 -1.55
C GLU A 147 -2.12 -13.69 -1.77
N VAL A 148 -1.73 -13.00 -0.69
CA VAL A 148 -1.26 -11.61 -0.77
C VAL A 148 0.00 -11.53 -1.62
N LEU A 149 0.99 -12.40 -1.37
CA LEU A 149 2.24 -12.44 -2.14
C LEU A 149 2.02 -12.82 -3.61
N ASP A 150 1.15 -13.78 -3.89
CA ASP A 150 0.79 -14.17 -5.25
C ASP A 150 0.11 -13.02 -5.99
N ALA A 151 -0.76 -12.26 -5.32
CA ALA A 151 -1.40 -11.08 -5.89
C ALA A 151 -0.37 -9.96 -6.21
N ILE A 152 0.59 -9.73 -5.32
CA ILE A 152 1.70 -8.79 -5.55
C ILE A 152 2.51 -9.21 -6.78
N ASN A 153 2.86 -10.49 -6.89
CA ASN A 153 3.62 -11.01 -8.03
C ASN A 153 2.87 -10.85 -9.36
N ARG A 154 1.55 -11.06 -9.37
CA ARG A 154 0.72 -10.82 -10.56
C ARG A 154 0.71 -9.34 -10.96
N LEU A 155 0.57 -8.43 -9.99
CA LEU A 155 0.65 -6.99 -10.27
C LEU A 155 2.03 -6.59 -10.82
N LYS A 156 3.10 -7.08 -10.21
CA LYS A 156 4.49 -6.85 -10.68
C LYS A 156 4.67 -7.28 -12.13
N ASN A 157 4.20 -8.47 -12.50
CA ASN A 157 4.32 -8.98 -13.86
C ASN A 157 3.55 -8.11 -14.86
N ALA A 158 2.32 -7.70 -14.52
CA ALA A 158 1.55 -6.79 -15.37
C ALA A 158 2.26 -5.45 -15.62
N PHE A 159 2.98 -4.92 -14.63
CA PHE A 159 3.78 -3.69 -14.80
C PHE A 159 5.09 -3.89 -15.56
N ARG A 160 5.63 -5.11 -15.61
CA ARG A 160 6.82 -5.45 -16.41
C ARG A 160 6.46 -5.65 -17.88
N GLU A 161 5.33 -6.27 -18.16
CA GLU A 161 4.85 -6.54 -19.53
C GLU A 161 4.31 -5.28 -20.24
N ALA A 162 3.91 -4.26 -19.48
CA ALA A 162 3.43 -2.98 -20.01
C ALA A 162 4.55 -1.97 -20.35
N ARG A 163 5.83 -2.36 -20.21
CA ARG A 163 7.01 -1.53 -20.50
C ARG A 163 7.56 -1.76 -21.90
#